data_AF-A0A2E9JCK8-F1
#
_entry.id   AF-A0A2E9JCK8-F1
#
_cell.length_a   1.000
_cell.length_b   1.000
_cell.length_c   1.000
_cell.angle_alpha   90.00
_cell.angle_beta   90.00
_cell.angle_gamma   90.00
#
_symmetry.space_group_name_H-M   'P 1'
#
loop_
_entity.id
_entity.type
_entity.pdbx_description
1 polymer ?
#
loop_
_entity_poly.entity_id
_entity_poly.type
_entity_poly.pdbx_seq_one_letter_code
_entity_poly.pdbx_strand_id
1 'polypeptide(L)'
;MTTLIAYMAAALATAGLILIAQPSAILQYIQVQSGSSGFKWFAVGIRAVIGVAFILVAGASKFPTLIAVIGGLALAGALFLAVMPKESFAVFISRMAVMNSLLGRIGGVATILAGAFIAYAVL
;
A
#
# COMPACT_ATOMS: atom_id res chain seq x y z
N MET A 1 -10.84 -11.98 -13.72
CA MET A 1 -11.20 -11.25 -12.48
C MET A 1 -10.62 -11.96 -11.27
N THR A 2 -10.95 -13.23 -11.03
CA THR A 2 -10.42 -14.05 -9.91
C THR A 2 -8.89 -14.17 -9.88
N THR A 3 -8.22 -14.30 -11.03
CA THR A 3 -6.74 -14.42 -11.11
C THR A 3 -6.01 -13.14 -10.68
N LEU A 4 -6.43 -11.97 -11.14
CA LEU A 4 -5.81 -10.68 -10.79
C LEU A 4 -5.85 -10.43 -9.27
N ILE A 5 -6.95 -10.82 -8.64
CA ILE A 5 -7.18 -10.60 -7.21
C ILE A 5 -6.36 -11.59 -6.38
N ALA A 6 -6.25 -12.84 -6.83
CA ALA A 6 -5.35 -13.80 -6.21
C ALA A 6 -3.89 -13.30 -6.24
N TYR A 7 -3.45 -12.72 -7.37
CA TYR A 7 -2.11 -12.11 -7.45
C TYR A 7 -1.97 -10.90 -6.52
N MET A 8 -2.99 -10.04 -6.39
CA MET A 8 -2.95 -8.91 -5.45
C MET A 8 -2.95 -9.37 -3.99
N ALA A 9 -3.77 -10.34 -3.63
CA ALA A 9 -3.82 -10.88 -2.29
C ALA A 9 -2.49 -11.55 -1.91
N ALA A 10 -1.89 -12.30 -2.84
CA ALA A 10 -0.56 -12.87 -2.68
C ALA A 10 0.48 -11.76 -2.51
N ALA A 11 0.48 -10.73 -3.36
CA ALA A 11 1.41 -9.61 -3.26
C ALA A 11 1.31 -8.86 -1.92
N LEU A 12 0.08 -8.61 -1.43
CA LEU A 12 -0.15 -7.98 -0.12
C LEU A 12 0.33 -8.87 1.02
N ALA A 13 0.06 -10.18 0.96
CA ALA A 13 0.53 -11.13 1.97
C ALA A 13 2.07 -11.20 1.99
N THR A 14 2.71 -11.27 0.82
CA THR A 14 4.18 -11.25 0.72
C THR A 14 4.76 -9.93 1.25
N ALA A 15 4.22 -8.79 0.84
CA ALA A 15 4.66 -7.49 1.33
C ALA A 15 4.52 -7.36 2.86
N GLY A 16 3.40 -7.83 3.40
CA GLY A 16 3.16 -7.86 4.84
C GLY A 16 4.14 -8.78 5.58
N LEU A 17 4.43 -9.96 5.04
CA LEU A 17 5.42 -10.89 5.61
C LEU A 17 6.83 -10.30 5.65
N ILE A 18 7.28 -9.67 4.55
CA ILE A 18 8.60 -9.01 4.52
C ILE A 18 8.65 -7.90 5.58
N LEU A 19 7.56 -7.13 5.72
CA LEU A 19 7.48 -6.05 6.70
C LEU A 19 7.45 -6.54 8.16
N ILE A 20 6.90 -7.74 8.43
CA ILE A 20 6.98 -8.38 9.76
C ILE A 20 8.38 -8.94 10.02
N ALA A 21 8.97 -9.63 9.04
CA ALA A 21 10.24 -10.33 9.20
C ALA A 21 11.42 -9.36 9.37
N GLN A 22 11.47 -8.31 8.54
CA GLN A 22 12.56 -7.35 8.53
C GLN A 22 12.05 -5.89 8.40
N PRO A 23 11.27 -5.39 9.39
CA PRO A 23 10.73 -4.03 9.35
C PRO A 23 11.84 -2.99 9.23
N SER A 24 12.95 -3.18 9.93
CA SER A 24 14.07 -2.22 9.97
C SER A 24 14.73 -2.05 8.61
N ALA A 25 14.91 -3.14 7.85
CA ALA A 25 15.52 -3.10 6.52
C ALA A 25 14.65 -2.31 5.52
N ILE A 26 13.33 -2.51 5.57
CA ILE A 26 12.39 -1.77 4.74
C ILE A 26 12.36 -0.29 5.13
N LEU A 27 12.25 0.01 6.43
CA LEU A 27 12.21 1.39 6.92
C LEU A 27 13.49 2.15 6.57
N GLN A 28 14.66 1.51 6.71
CA GLN A 28 15.94 2.09 6.33
C GLN A 28 16.05 2.30 4.81
N TYR A 29 15.57 1.36 3.99
CA TYR A 29 15.51 1.54 2.54
C TYR A 29 14.63 2.72 2.15
N ILE A 30 13.44 2.83 2.76
CA ILE A 30 12.51 3.96 2.57
C ILE A 30 13.18 5.28 2.97
N GLN A 31 13.96 5.30 4.06
CA GLN A 31 14.69 6.48 4.50
C GLN A 31 15.72 6.94 3.46
N VAL A 32 16.53 6.02 2.95
CA VAL A 32 17.55 6.31 1.92
C VAL A 32 16.91 6.81 0.62
N GLN A 33 15.76 6.25 0.24
CA GLN A 33 15.06 6.61 -0.99
C GLN A 33 14.09 7.78 -0.85
N SER A 34 13.91 8.33 0.35
CA SER A 34 12.93 9.40 0.62
C SER A 34 13.13 10.66 -0.24
N GLY A 35 14.38 10.98 -0.59
CA GLY A 35 14.74 12.10 -1.48
C GLY A 35 14.68 11.79 -2.98
N SER A 36 14.34 10.56 -3.37
CA SER A 36 14.32 10.14 -4.78
C SER A 36 12.99 10.49 -5.44
N SER A 37 13.07 11.25 -6.55
CA SER A 37 11.89 11.52 -7.38
C SER A 37 11.29 10.23 -7.95
N GLY A 38 12.13 9.24 -8.25
CA GLY A 38 11.68 7.94 -8.73
C GLY A 38 10.86 7.19 -7.68
N PHE A 39 11.29 7.23 -6.42
CA PHE A 39 10.55 6.59 -5.32
C PHE A 39 9.19 7.25 -5.09
N LYS A 40 9.10 8.58 -5.20
CA LYS A 40 7.81 9.31 -5.15
C LYS A 40 6.86 8.83 -6.24
N TRP A 41 7.28 8.84 -7.50
CA TRP A 41 6.44 8.44 -8.62
C TRP A 41 6.09 6.96 -8.60
N PHE A 42 6.99 6.11 -8.11
CA PHE A 42 6.71 4.69 -7.86
C PHE A 42 5.60 4.52 -6.82
N ALA A 43 5.67 5.24 -5.69
CA ALA A 43 4.64 5.19 -4.66
C ALA A 43 3.27 5.70 -5.16
N VAL A 44 3.26 6.76 -5.98
CA VAL A 44 2.06 7.26 -6.65
C VAL A 44 1.51 6.20 -7.61
N GLY A 45 2.35 5.64 -8.48
CA GLY A 45 1.96 4.67 -9.50
C GLY A 45 1.38 3.40 -8.90
N ILE A 46 2.04 2.81 -7.90
CA ILE A 46 1.52 1.62 -7.21
C ILE A 46 0.17 1.90 -6.58
N ARG A 47 0.01 3.03 -5.87
CA ARG A 47 -1.28 3.37 -5.23
C ARG A 47 -2.39 3.61 -6.26
N ALA A 48 -2.06 4.25 -7.38
CA ALA A 48 -3.00 4.44 -8.47
C ALA A 48 -3.47 3.11 -9.06
N VAL A 49 -2.53 2.21 -9.38
CA VAL A 49 -2.83 0.88 -9.93
C VAL A 49 -3.68 0.06 -8.96
N ILE A 50 -3.30 0.02 -7.68
CA ILE A 50 -4.07 -0.67 -6.62
C ILE A 50 -5.47 -0.08 -6.49
N GLY A 51 -5.59 1.25 -6.46
CA GLY A 51 -6.88 1.93 -6.31
C GLY A 51 -7.83 1.66 -7.46
N VAL A 52 -7.34 1.76 -8.70
CA VAL A 52 -8.12 1.39 -9.90
C VAL A 52 -8.51 -0.09 -9.86
N ALA A 53 -7.59 -0.98 -9.53
CA ALA A 53 -7.87 -2.41 -9.47
C ALA A 53 -9.01 -2.74 -8.48
N PHE A 54 -9.01 -2.12 -7.29
CA PHE A 54 -10.11 -2.31 -6.34
C PHE A 54 -11.44 -1.75 -6.83
N ILE A 55 -11.47 -0.57 -7.45
CA ILE A 55 -12.72 -0.01 -7.98
C ILE A 55 -13.30 -0.91 -9.08
N LEU A 56 -12.45 -1.42 -9.98
CA LEU A 56 -12.90 -2.32 -11.06
C LEU A 56 -13.46 -3.65 -10.55
N VAL A 57 -12.90 -4.15 -9.46
CA VAL A 57 -13.30 -5.42 -8.85
C VAL A 57 -14.49 -5.26 -7.89
N ALA A 58 -14.72 -4.07 -7.35
CA ALA A 58 -15.72 -3.79 -6.33
C ALA A 58 -17.09 -4.37 -6.68
N GLY A 59 -17.58 -4.14 -7.91
CA GLY A 59 -18.90 -4.60 -8.35
C GLY A 59 -19.09 -6.12 -8.38
N ALA A 60 -18.01 -6.90 -8.41
CA ALA A 60 -18.04 -8.36 -8.36
C ALA A 60 -17.77 -8.94 -6.96
N SER A 61 -17.52 -8.10 -5.96
CA SER A 61 -17.19 -8.53 -4.59
C SER A 61 -18.43 -8.68 -3.71
N LYS A 62 -18.30 -9.45 -2.62
CA LYS A 62 -19.31 -9.55 -1.54
C LYS A 62 -19.55 -8.22 -0.82
N PHE A 63 -18.60 -7.29 -0.88
CA PHE A 63 -18.64 -5.99 -0.19
C PHE A 63 -18.29 -4.84 -1.14
N PRO A 64 -19.13 -4.57 -2.15
CA PRO A 64 -18.82 -3.64 -3.24
C PRO A 64 -18.50 -2.23 -2.75
N THR A 65 -19.31 -1.70 -1.84
CA THR A 65 -19.11 -0.35 -1.29
C THR A 65 -17.78 -0.24 -0.54
N LEU A 66 -17.44 -1.24 0.27
CA LEU A 66 -16.22 -1.21 1.09
C LEU A 66 -14.96 -1.29 0.22
N ILE A 67 -14.94 -2.21 -0.76
CA ILE A 67 -13.81 -2.35 -1.69
C ILE A 67 -13.65 -1.07 -2.54
N ALA A 68 -14.76 -0.48 -3.00
CA ALA A 68 -14.73 0.79 -3.72
C ALA A 68 -14.18 1.94 -2.86
N VAL A 69 -14.56 2.02 -1.58
CA VAL A 69 -14.03 3.03 -0.64
C VAL A 69 -12.53 2.84 -0.42
N ILE A 70 -12.06 1.62 -0.21
CA ILE A 70 -10.62 1.34 -0.07
C ILE A 70 -9.86 1.74 -1.35
N GLY A 71 -10.41 1.40 -2.52
CA GLY A 71 -9.84 1.82 -3.81
C GLY A 71 -9.80 3.34 -3.97
N GLY A 72 -10.88 4.02 -3.60
CA GLY A 72 -10.97 5.48 -3.59
C GLY A 72 -9.95 6.14 -2.66
N LEU A 73 -9.74 5.60 -1.46
CA LEU A 73 -8.71 6.08 -0.53
C LEU A 73 -7.29 5.89 -1.10
N ALA A 74 -7.03 4.78 -1.78
CA ALA A 74 -5.74 4.55 -2.44
C ALA A 74 -5.50 5.57 -3.56
N LEU A 75 -6.52 5.88 -4.38
CA LEU A 75 -6.43 6.93 -5.41
C LEU A 75 -6.25 8.32 -4.81
N ALA A 76 -7.02 8.67 -3.77
CA ALA A 76 -6.88 9.94 -3.06
C ALA A 76 -5.47 10.09 -2.50
N GLY A 77 -4.91 9.02 -1.92
CA GLY A 77 -3.53 8.99 -1.46
C GLY A 77 -2.50 9.12 -2.59
N ALA A 78 -2.77 8.56 -3.76
CA ALA A 78 -1.92 8.73 -4.94
C ALA A 78 -1.92 10.18 -5.43
N LEU A 79 -3.09 10.81 -5.52
CA LEU A 79 -3.26 12.21 -5.92
C LEU A 79 -2.58 13.15 -4.92
N PHE A 80 -2.81 12.92 -3.62
CA PHE A 80 -2.17 13.69 -2.56
C PHE A 80 -0.64 13.64 -2.65
N LEU A 81 -0.07 12.44 -2.85
CA LEU A 81 1.37 12.31 -3.07
C LEU A 81 1.82 12.96 -4.39
N ALA A 82 1.03 12.88 -5.45
CA ALA A 82 1.40 13.44 -6.75
C ALA A 82 1.59 14.98 -6.65
N VAL A 83 0.64 15.67 -6.03
CA VAL A 83 0.68 17.14 -5.87
C VAL A 83 1.67 17.62 -4.79
N MET A 84 2.07 16.73 -3.87
CA MET A 84 3.01 17.08 -2.80
C MET A 84 4.40 17.47 -3.38
N PRO A 85 4.99 18.60 -2.98
CA PRO A 85 6.35 18.96 -3.36
C PRO A 85 7.36 17.87 -2.94
N LYS A 86 8.46 17.74 -3.69
CA LYS A 86 9.46 16.69 -3.46
C LYS A 86 10.08 16.80 -2.07
N GLU A 87 10.32 18.01 -1.61
CA GLU A 87 10.92 18.34 -0.32
C GLU A 87 9.97 17.91 0.81
N SER A 88 8.68 18.25 0.68
CA SER A 88 7.64 17.84 1.61
C SER A 88 7.47 16.32 1.65
N PHE A 89 7.58 15.65 0.49
CA PHE A 89 7.54 14.19 0.40
C PHE A 89 8.71 13.54 1.15
N ALA A 90 9.93 14.03 0.94
CA ALA A 90 11.12 13.52 1.62
C ALA A 90 11.02 13.70 3.15
N VAL A 91 10.51 14.84 3.61
CA VAL A 91 10.26 15.09 5.03
C VAL A 91 9.16 14.18 5.59
N PHE A 92 8.07 13.99 4.85
CA PHE A 92 6.97 13.13 5.26
C PHE A 92 7.40 11.66 5.39
N ILE A 93 8.11 11.15 4.38
CA ILE A 93 8.58 9.77 4.37
C ILE A 93 9.69 9.54 5.40
N SER A 94 10.63 10.47 5.56
CA SER A 94 11.68 10.33 6.58
C SER A 94 11.11 10.29 8.00
N ARG A 95 10.06 11.07 8.30
CA ARG A 95 9.34 10.97 9.59
C ARG A 95 8.70 9.59 9.79
N MET A 96 8.09 9.02 8.76
CA MET A 96 7.53 7.67 8.85
C MET A 96 8.62 6.59 8.96
N ALA A 97 9.77 6.79 8.33
CA ALA A 97 10.88 5.83 8.37
C ALA A 97 11.55 5.73 9.76
N VAL A 98 11.48 6.77 10.57
CA VAL A 98 12.01 6.79 11.95
C VAL A 98 11.04 6.15 12.96
N MET A 99 9.85 5.71 12.52
CA MET A 99 8.94 4.96 13.39
C MET A 99 9.58 3.67 13.89
N ASN A 100 9.30 3.34 15.16
CA ASN A 100 9.83 2.13 15.80
C ASN A 100 9.45 0.89 14.97
N SER A 101 10.39 -0.06 14.88
CA SER A 101 10.21 -1.41 14.31
C SER A 101 8.88 -2.09 14.70
N LEU A 102 8.35 -1.83 15.89
CA LEU A 102 7.04 -2.31 16.34
C LEU A 102 5.89 -1.84 15.42
N LEU A 103 5.87 -0.56 15.04
CA LEU A 103 4.88 0.00 14.11
C LEU A 103 5.02 -0.60 12.72
N GLY A 104 6.26 -0.87 12.27
CA GLY A 104 6.53 -1.61 11.04
C GLY A 104 5.87 -2.99 11.08
N ARG A 105 6.09 -3.76 12.16
CA ARG A 105 5.48 -5.09 12.33
C ARG A 105 3.95 -5.03 12.37
N ILE A 106 3.38 -4.08 13.11
CA ILE A 106 1.92 -3.87 13.16
C ILE A 106 1.38 -3.56 11.76
N GLY A 107 2.06 -2.69 11.00
CA GLY A 107 1.74 -2.41 9.61
C GLY A 107 1.80 -3.66 8.73
N GLY A 108 2.79 -4.53 8.95
CA GLY A 108 2.90 -5.81 8.25
C GLY A 108 1.74 -6.76 8.55
N VAL A 109 1.37 -6.92 9.82
CA VAL A 109 0.20 -7.72 10.24
C VAL A 109 -1.08 -7.15 9.64
N ALA A 110 -1.28 -5.83 9.72
CA ALA A 110 -2.44 -5.17 9.12
C ALA A 110 -2.52 -5.39 7.61
N THR A 111 -1.37 -5.40 6.92
CA THR A 111 -1.29 -5.64 5.47
C THR A 111 -1.68 -7.08 5.13
N ILE A 112 -1.23 -8.07 5.91
CA ILE A 112 -1.64 -9.48 5.73
C ILE A 112 -3.15 -9.63 5.96
N LEU A 113 -3.68 -9.06 7.05
CA LEU A 113 -5.11 -9.11 7.34
C LEU A 113 -5.94 -8.45 6.24
N ALA A 114 -5.49 -7.31 5.72
CA ALA A 114 -6.12 -6.65 4.58
C ALA A 114 -6.11 -7.55 3.33
N GLY A 115 -4.97 -8.18 3.02
CA GLY A 115 -4.85 -9.12 1.90
C GLY A 115 -5.79 -10.32 2.03
N ALA A 116 -5.86 -10.92 3.23
CA ALA A 116 -6.78 -12.02 3.53
C ALA A 116 -8.26 -11.60 3.44
N PHE A 117 -8.58 -10.40 3.94
CA PHE A 117 -9.93 -9.84 3.83
C PHE A 117 -10.33 -9.62 2.37
N ILE A 118 -9.46 -9.06 1.53
CA ILE A 118 -9.72 -8.86 0.11
C ILE A 118 -9.92 -10.20 -0.60
N ALA A 119 -9.09 -11.21 -0.29
CA ALA A 119 -9.27 -12.54 -0.84
C ALA A 119 -10.67 -13.10 -0.47
N TYR A 120 -11.08 -13.02 0.79
CA TYR A 120 -12.40 -13.47 1.23
C TYR A 120 -13.56 -12.66 0.63
N ALA A 121 -13.37 -11.35 0.44
CA ALA A 121 -14.37 -10.46 -0.10
C ALA A 121 -14.67 -10.73 -1.57
N VAL A 122 -13.75 -11.34 -2.33
CA VAL A 122 -13.92 -11.53 -3.78
C VAL A 122 -13.82 -12.98 -4.26
N LEU A 123 -13.19 -13.89 -3.52
CA LEU A 123 -13.23 -15.34 -3.76
C LEU A 123 -14.44 -15.96 -3.05
#